data_AF-A0A930A7K1-F1
#
_entry.id   AF-A0A930A7K1-F1
#
_cell.length_a   1.000
_cell.length_b   1.000
_cell.length_c   1.000
_cell.angle_alpha   90.00
_cell.angle_beta   90.00
_cell.angle_gamma   90.00
#
_symmetry.space_group_name_H-M   'P 1'
#
loop_
_entity.id
_entity.type
_entity.pdbx_description
1 polymer ?
#
loop_
_entity_poly.entity_id
_entity_poly.type
_entity_poly.pdbx_seq_one_letter_code
_entity_poly.pdbx_strand_id
1 'polypeptide(L)'
;MNQIIHLSKAKLLNTLPINDLCGNNKQKRYIAVLFIVMIVYMAINIGAFSVTTTMNLIHAGLVEYVYASLLSLTSVALITLLLFTLNALLFEGNDYEMLQSLPVSKRDIIASKLLIVYIFAFCFACGMMLPGMVVHVLITHAYLQLVFGIVSLVFVPVIPIGIAIIFGVGILYVASFAKRTIVLKILLSVLLFIGLMIGSFFLQSVGGLSTLMGLKMLQIYLPSLIFLKSNLLYACISIIVSVLILYMLTWKYEVLHKLSTKRRVIYHDVTFKHHSVLHALYQKEMKRFFGSYLAIINQGFGIIMLVIGSVLLVLVPPTVLFSMLKVSQIPVNVVDYIPLVIAGMLAFTFPSASSLSLEGKNLWIIQTAPVKMLDIIFSKISVTLSLHLIGYVCAIIAVFLRFSLSVEQVIAVLFIPLAYSIFTAILGFALDYRFANYSWDNEVVPIKQNLQVGLTMLVSLFMVGLPILLSTILFMNLYFAMYLVASILFVVSVILFVLLSRIRTLS
;
A
#
# COMPACT_ATOMS: atom_id res chain seq x y z
N MET A 1 -7.88 -26.01 -18.86
CA MET A 1 -8.84 -24.97 -18.40
C MET A 1 -9.37 -25.24 -16.98
N ASN A 2 -9.90 -26.43 -16.67
CA ASN A 2 -10.43 -26.73 -15.32
C ASN A 2 -9.42 -26.47 -14.19
N GLN A 3 -8.16 -26.89 -14.34
CA GLN A 3 -7.14 -26.66 -13.30
C GLN A 3 -6.84 -25.17 -13.03
N ILE A 4 -6.81 -24.32 -14.07
CA ILE A 4 -6.60 -22.87 -13.93
C ILE A 4 -7.74 -22.26 -13.11
N ILE A 5 -8.98 -22.62 -13.42
CA ILE A 5 -10.19 -22.12 -12.75
C ILE A 5 -10.24 -22.58 -11.29
N HIS A 6 -9.89 -23.84 -11.01
CA HIS A 6 -9.86 -24.34 -9.63
C HIS A 6 -8.79 -23.63 -8.79
N LEU A 7 -7.59 -23.44 -9.35
CA LEU A 7 -6.51 -22.72 -8.66
C LEU A 7 -6.86 -21.26 -8.43
N SER A 8 -7.43 -20.59 -9.43
CA SER A 8 -7.81 -19.18 -9.29
C SER A 8 -8.94 -19.02 -8.28
N LYS A 9 -9.95 -19.89 -8.30
CA LYS A 9 -11.04 -19.91 -7.33
C LYS A 9 -10.54 -20.12 -5.90
N ALA A 10 -9.66 -21.10 -5.68
CA ALA A 10 -9.09 -21.38 -4.36
C ALA A 10 -8.34 -20.15 -3.81
N LYS A 11 -7.53 -19.51 -4.65
CA LYS A 11 -6.79 -18.32 -4.24
C LYS A 11 -7.69 -17.11 -4.00
N LEU A 12 -8.73 -16.94 -4.82
CA LEU A 12 -9.71 -15.85 -4.67
C LEU A 12 -10.49 -15.99 -3.35
N LEU A 13 -10.92 -17.22 -3.00
CA LEU A 13 -11.58 -17.54 -1.73
C LEU A 13 -10.67 -17.35 -0.51
N ASN A 14 -9.36 -17.55 -0.65
CA ASN A 14 -8.40 -17.26 0.42
C ASN A 14 -8.07 -15.76 0.54
N THR A 15 -8.22 -14.98 -0.53
CA THR A 15 -7.94 -13.54 -0.52
C THR A 15 -9.12 -12.69 -0.03
N LEU A 16 -10.35 -13.08 -0.38
CA LEU A 16 -11.56 -12.35 0.02
C LEU A 16 -12.22 -13.06 1.21
N PRO A 17 -12.70 -12.33 2.23
CA PRO A 17 -13.32 -12.91 3.42
C PRO A 17 -14.76 -13.40 3.15
N ILE A 18 -15.02 -14.05 2.01
CA ILE A 18 -16.36 -14.50 1.60
C ILE A 18 -16.85 -15.62 2.54
N ASN A 19 -15.98 -16.55 2.90
CA ASN A 19 -16.32 -17.63 3.81
C ASN A 19 -16.63 -17.13 5.23
N ASP A 20 -16.01 -16.02 5.64
CA ASP A 20 -16.22 -15.43 6.96
C ASP A 20 -17.55 -14.67 7.07
N LEU A 21 -18.15 -14.24 5.94
CA LEU A 21 -19.49 -13.62 5.90
C LEU A 21 -20.61 -14.61 6.16
N CYS A 22 -20.48 -15.81 5.60
CA CYS A 22 -21.46 -16.89 5.72
C CYS A 22 -21.25 -17.76 6.96
N GLY A 23 -20.16 -17.56 7.70
CA GLY A 23 -19.85 -18.32 8.92
C GLY A 23 -20.71 -17.91 10.13
N ASN A 24 -20.96 -18.87 11.02
CA ASN A 24 -21.71 -18.65 12.27
C ASN A 24 -20.96 -17.78 13.31
N ASN A 25 -19.67 -17.52 13.11
CA ASN A 25 -18.88 -16.73 14.05
C ASN A 25 -19.13 -15.22 13.85
N LYS A 26 -19.84 -14.62 14.80
CA LYS A 26 -20.20 -13.18 14.77
C LYS A 26 -18.99 -12.26 14.60
N GLN A 27 -17.85 -12.55 15.23
CA GLN A 27 -16.65 -11.70 15.13
C GLN A 27 -16.05 -11.71 13.72
N LYS A 28 -15.92 -12.90 13.12
CA LYS A 28 -15.44 -13.06 11.73
C LYS A 28 -16.35 -12.36 10.73
N ARG A 29 -17.67 -12.44 10.96
CA ARG A 29 -18.66 -11.75 10.13
C ARG A 29 -18.54 -10.22 10.22
N TYR A 30 -18.36 -9.65 11.42
CA TYR A 30 -18.14 -8.19 11.56
C TYR A 30 -16.87 -7.71 10.84
N ILE A 31 -15.78 -8.47 10.93
CA ILE A 31 -14.53 -8.17 10.21
C ILE A 31 -14.77 -8.15 8.71
N ALA A 32 -15.44 -9.18 8.19
CA ALA A 32 -15.70 -9.29 6.77
C ALA A 32 -16.63 -8.17 6.27
N VAL A 33 -17.64 -7.77 7.06
CA VAL A 33 -18.50 -6.61 6.75
C VAL A 33 -17.68 -5.33 6.71
N LEU A 34 -16.82 -5.09 7.70
CA LEU A 34 -15.99 -3.90 7.77
C LEU A 34 -14.99 -3.82 6.61
N PHE A 35 -14.41 -4.96 6.20
CA PHE A 35 -13.59 -5.06 5.00
C PHE A 35 -14.35 -4.67 3.72
N ILE A 36 -15.61 -5.14 3.57
CA ILE A 36 -16.47 -4.75 2.43
C ILE A 36 -16.76 -3.26 2.46
N VAL A 37 -17.15 -2.71 3.62
CA VAL A 37 -17.44 -1.27 3.76
C VAL A 37 -16.24 -0.42 3.33
N MET A 38 -15.02 -0.82 3.71
CA MET A 38 -13.80 -0.11 3.31
C MET A 38 -13.55 -0.18 1.79
N ILE A 39 -13.79 -1.33 1.16
CA ILE A 39 -13.69 -1.47 -0.31
C ILE A 39 -14.70 -0.57 -1.01
N VAL A 40 -15.95 -0.54 -0.52
CA VAL A 40 -17.01 0.31 -1.09
C VAL A 40 -16.65 1.78 -0.94
N TYR A 41 -16.17 2.21 0.24
CA TYR A 41 -15.71 3.57 0.47
C TYR A 41 -14.56 3.97 -0.48
N MET A 42 -13.56 3.10 -0.65
CA MET A 42 -12.47 3.34 -1.60
C MET A 42 -12.97 3.43 -3.05
N ALA A 43 -13.90 2.55 -3.45
CA ALA A 43 -14.51 2.59 -4.77
C ALA A 43 -15.29 3.89 -5.02
N ILE A 44 -16.00 4.42 -4.01
CA ILE A 44 -16.70 5.71 -4.11
C ILE A 44 -15.71 6.86 -4.33
N ASN A 45 -14.60 6.91 -3.57
CA ASN A 45 -13.60 7.98 -3.73
C ASN A 45 -12.92 7.94 -5.10
N ILE A 46 -12.53 6.74 -5.54
CA ILE A 46 -11.99 6.48 -6.87
C ILE A 46 -13.00 6.90 -7.97
N GLY A 47 -14.27 6.52 -7.81
CA GLY A 47 -15.33 6.88 -8.73
C GLY A 47 -15.56 8.39 -8.79
N ALA A 48 -15.59 9.07 -7.65
CA ALA A 48 -15.73 10.53 -7.58
C ALA A 48 -14.57 11.24 -8.30
N PHE A 49 -13.35 10.74 -8.17
CA PHE A 49 -12.19 11.24 -8.91
C PHE A 49 -12.35 11.07 -10.44
N SER A 50 -12.91 9.94 -10.90
CA SER A 50 -13.21 9.74 -12.32
C SER A 50 -14.31 10.66 -12.87
N VAL A 51 -15.34 10.95 -12.06
CA VAL A 51 -16.42 11.85 -12.43
C VAL A 51 -15.92 13.29 -12.54
N THR A 52 -15.13 13.75 -11.57
CA THR A 52 -14.58 15.11 -11.58
C THR A 52 -13.64 15.33 -12.78
N THR A 53 -12.80 14.35 -13.12
CA THR A 53 -11.93 14.43 -14.30
C THR A 53 -12.74 14.50 -15.60
N THR A 54 -13.82 13.72 -15.71
CA THR A 54 -14.75 13.75 -16.85
C THR A 54 -15.44 15.10 -16.98
N MET A 55 -16.02 15.63 -15.90
CA MET A 55 -16.69 16.93 -15.90
C MET A 55 -15.75 18.07 -16.30
N ASN A 56 -14.51 18.05 -15.79
CA ASN A 56 -13.51 19.06 -16.14
C ASN A 56 -13.17 19.08 -17.65
N LEU A 57 -13.16 17.92 -18.30
CA LEU A 57 -12.90 17.83 -19.74
C LEU A 57 -14.10 18.27 -20.58
N ILE A 58 -15.31 17.91 -20.15
CA ILE A 58 -16.55 18.33 -20.83
C ILE A 58 -16.71 19.84 -20.76
N HIS A 59 -16.49 20.45 -19.59
CA HIS A 59 -16.53 21.91 -19.43
C HIS A 59 -15.48 22.64 -20.28
N ALA A 60 -14.37 21.97 -20.60
CA ALA A 60 -13.33 22.50 -21.48
C ALA A 60 -13.58 22.25 -22.98
N GLY A 61 -14.72 21.65 -23.35
CA GLY A 61 -15.06 21.33 -24.74
C GLY A 61 -14.27 20.15 -25.33
N LEU A 62 -13.54 19.38 -24.51
CA LEU A 62 -12.64 18.30 -24.95
C LEU A 62 -13.32 16.92 -24.81
N VAL A 63 -14.53 16.81 -25.34
CA VAL A 63 -15.41 15.65 -25.18
C VAL A 63 -14.81 14.38 -25.81
N GLU A 64 -14.09 14.51 -26.92
CA GLU A 64 -13.46 13.38 -27.63
C GLU A 64 -12.38 12.67 -26.82
N TYR A 65 -11.73 13.38 -25.89
CA TYR A 65 -10.60 12.87 -25.12
C TYR A 65 -11.00 12.16 -23.83
N VAL A 66 -12.28 12.17 -23.46
CA VAL A 66 -12.75 11.67 -22.16
C VAL A 66 -12.36 10.22 -21.93
N TYR A 67 -12.71 9.30 -22.83
CA TYR A 67 -12.41 7.87 -22.66
C TYR A 67 -10.92 7.57 -22.65
N ALA A 68 -10.16 8.21 -23.55
CA ALA A 68 -8.71 8.05 -23.61
C ALA A 68 -8.03 8.58 -22.34
N SER A 69 -8.54 9.69 -21.78
CA SER A 69 -8.02 10.28 -20.54
C SER A 69 -8.31 9.39 -19.33
N LEU A 70 -9.53 8.82 -19.23
CA LEU A 70 -9.88 7.85 -18.19
C LEU A 70 -9.00 6.61 -18.31
N LEU A 71 -8.77 6.10 -19.52
CA LEU A 71 -7.86 4.98 -19.77
C LEU A 71 -6.43 5.30 -19.31
N SER A 72 -5.91 6.46 -19.68
CA SER A 72 -4.56 6.87 -19.26
C SER A 72 -4.44 6.99 -17.74
N LEU A 73 -5.43 7.59 -17.08
CA LEU A 73 -5.45 7.73 -15.63
C LEU A 73 -5.50 6.37 -14.92
N THR A 74 -6.37 5.47 -15.37
CA THR A 74 -6.51 4.12 -14.79
C THR A 74 -5.25 3.29 -15.00
N SER A 75 -4.67 3.35 -16.19
CA SER A 75 -3.45 2.61 -16.52
C SER A 75 -2.24 3.07 -15.69
N VAL A 76 -2.06 4.38 -15.48
CA VAL A 76 -0.99 4.93 -14.62
C VAL A 76 -1.19 4.48 -13.18
N ALA A 77 -2.41 4.57 -12.65
CA ALA A 77 -2.73 4.11 -11.30
C ALA A 77 -2.53 2.59 -11.12
N LEU A 78 -2.85 1.79 -12.15
CA LEU A 78 -2.59 0.36 -12.15
C LEU A 78 -1.09 0.04 -12.18
N ILE A 79 -0.30 0.72 -13.02
CA ILE A 79 1.16 0.52 -13.08
C ILE A 79 1.76 0.78 -11.70
N THR A 80 1.42 1.90 -11.06
CA THR A 80 1.97 2.24 -9.73
C THR A 80 1.56 1.23 -8.66
N LEU A 81 0.28 0.82 -8.61
CA LEU A 81 -0.19 -0.19 -7.67
C LEU A 81 0.48 -1.56 -7.88
N LEU A 82 0.65 -1.96 -9.14
CA LEU A 82 1.24 -3.24 -9.48
C LEU A 82 2.75 -3.27 -9.22
N LEU A 83 3.48 -2.17 -9.39
CA LEU A 83 4.93 -2.10 -9.07
C LEU A 83 5.24 -2.51 -7.62
N PHE A 84 4.36 -2.18 -6.67
CA PHE A 84 4.54 -2.52 -5.25
C PHE A 84 4.00 -3.92 -4.87
N THR A 85 3.07 -4.47 -5.64
CA THR A 85 2.34 -5.70 -5.24
C THR A 85 2.70 -6.93 -6.06
N LEU A 86 3.14 -6.74 -7.30
CA LEU A 86 3.30 -7.80 -8.29
C LEU A 86 4.48 -8.73 -7.96
N ASN A 87 5.57 -8.20 -7.39
CA ASN A 87 6.70 -9.02 -6.94
C ASN A 87 6.30 -10.03 -5.85
N ALA A 88 5.47 -9.58 -4.90
CA ALA A 88 4.93 -10.43 -3.85
C ALA A 88 4.01 -11.52 -4.42
N LEU A 89 3.11 -11.14 -5.33
CA LEU A 89 2.07 -12.03 -5.85
C LEU A 89 2.60 -13.06 -6.86
N LEU A 90 3.55 -12.68 -7.72
CA LEU A 90 4.05 -13.56 -8.78
C LEU A 90 5.29 -14.35 -8.38
N PHE A 91 6.27 -13.74 -7.71
CA PHE A 91 7.60 -14.35 -7.55
C PHE A 91 7.90 -14.87 -6.13
N GLU A 92 7.32 -14.27 -5.08
CA GLU A 92 7.68 -14.56 -3.69
C GLU A 92 6.69 -15.44 -2.93
N GLY A 93 5.56 -15.82 -3.54
CA GLY A 93 4.62 -16.75 -2.91
C GLY A 93 5.19 -18.17 -2.80
N ASN A 94 5.26 -18.69 -1.57
CA ASN A 94 5.64 -20.09 -1.26
C ASN A 94 4.72 -21.13 -1.94
N ASP A 95 3.56 -20.70 -2.44
CA ASP A 95 2.60 -21.54 -3.17
C ASP A 95 3.24 -22.25 -4.37
N TYR A 96 4.30 -21.72 -5.00
CA TYR A 96 4.87 -22.34 -6.20
C TYR A 96 5.52 -23.70 -5.92
N GLU A 97 6.33 -23.81 -4.87
CA GLU A 97 6.99 -25.08 -4.51
C GLU A 97 5.95 -26.15 -4.13
N MET A 98 4.90 -25.74 -3.40
CA MET A 98 3.78 -26.62 -3.07
C MET A 98 2.99 -27.04 -4.32
N LEU A 99 2.62 -26.09 -5.19
CA LEU A 99 1.86 -26.39 -6.42
C LEU A 99 2.67 -27.19 -7.44
N GLN A 100 4.00 -27.11 -7.39
CA GLN A 100 4.89 -27.91 -8.23
C GLN A 100 4.91 -29.39 -7.80
N SER A 101 4.59 -29.70 -6.54
CA SER A 101 4.44 -31.09 -6.09
C SER A 101 3.15 -31.76 -6.59
N LEU A 102 2.17 -30.96 -7.04
CA LEU A 102 0.92 -31.45 -7.61
C LEU A 102 1.07 -31.72 -9.11
N PRO A 103 0.25 -32.62 -9.70
CA PRO A 103 0.26 -32.93 -11.13
C PRO A 103 -0.40 -31.81 -11.97
N VAL A 104 0.18 -30.60 -11.92
CA VAL A 104 -0.29 -29.39 -12.60
C VAL A 104 0.83 -28.83 -13.47
N SER A 105 0.50 -28.40 -14.70
CA SER A 105 1.51 -27.85 -15.60
C SER A 105 1.99 -26.47 -15.14
N LYS A 106 3.27 -26.15 -15.41
CA LYS A 106 3.85 -24.82 -15.11
C LYS A 106 3.06 -23.68 -15.73
N ARG A 107 2.52 -23.90 -16.94
CA ARG A 107 1.70 -22.92 -17.67
C ARG A 107 0.41 -22.62 -16.91
N ASP A 108 -0.24 -23.64 -16.37
CA ASP A 108 -1.50 -23.47 -15.62
C ASP A 108 -1.29 -22.73 -14.31
N ILE A 109 -0.17 -22.96 -13.61
CA ILE A 109 0.17 -22.25 -12.37
C ILE A 109 0.39 -20.76 -12.65
N ILE A 110 1.20 -20.42 -13.67
CA ILE A 110 1.51 -19.03 -14.02
C ILE A 110 0.25 -18.32 -14.55
N ALA A 111 -0.52 -18.99 -15.42
CA ALA A 111 -1.78 -18.46 -15.93
C ALA A 111 -2.78 -18.19 -14.80
N SER A 112 -2.89 -19.08 -13.81
CA SER A 112 -3.75 -18.86 -12.63
C SER A 112 -3.31 -17.63 -11.82
N LYS A 113 -2.00 -17.47 -11.56
CA LYS A 113 -1.48 -16.29 -10.86
C LYS A 113 -1.75 -14.99 -11.62
N LEU A 114 -1.51 -14.98 -12.93
CA LEU A 114 -1.77 -13.81 -13.78
C LEU A 114 -3.26 -13.50 -13.90
N LEU A 115 -4.11 -14.52 -13.96
CA LEU A 115 -5.56 -14.36 -14.01
C LEU A 115 -6.08 -13.65 -12.73
N ILE A 116 -5.55 -13.99 -11.56
CA ILE A 116 -5.91 -13.32 -10.30
C ILE A 116 -5.47 -11.85 -10.31
N VAL A 117 -4.23 -11.57 -10.74
CA VAL A 117 -3.74 -10.19 -10.87
C VAL A 117 -4.61 -9.41 -11.86
N TYR A 118 -5.00 -10.04 -12.96
CA TYR A 118 -5.91 -9.46 -13.95
C TYR A 118 -7.30 -9.18 -13.37
N ILE A 119 -7.92 -10.11 -12.63
CA ILE A 119 -9.23 -9.88 -11.99
C ILE A 119 -9.18 -8.67 -11.06
N PHE A 120 -8.17 -8.58 -10.19
CA PHE A 120 -8.05 -7.43 -9.28
C PHE A 120 -7.82 -6.12 -10.02
N ALA A 121 -6.96 -6.12 -11.04
CA ALA A 121 -6.71 -4.94 -11.87
C ALA A 121 -7.96 -4.53 -12.69
N PHE A 122 -8.74 -5.50 -13.16
CA PHE A 122 -10.00 -5.27 -13.85
C PHE A 122 -11.05 -4.67 -12.92
N CYS A 123 -11.22 -5.20 -11.71
CA CYS A 123 -12.11 -4.60 -10.71
C CYS A 123 -11.73 -3.14 -10.39
N PHE A 124 -10.43 -2.86 -10.28
CA PHE A 124 -9.94 -1.49 -10.09
C PHE A 124 -10.23 -0.59 -11.32
N ALA A 125 -10.01 -1.11 -12.53
CA ALA A 125 -10.34 -0.40 -13.77
C ALA A 125 -11.85 -0.10 -13.88
N CYS A 126 -12.72 -1.05 -13.50
CA CYS A 126 -14.16 -0.83 -13.41
C CYS A 126 -14.51 0.34 -12.49
N GLY A 127 -13.97 0.34 -11.26
CA GLY A 127 -14.23 1.39 -10.28
C GLY A 127 -13.77 2.77 -10.75
N MET A 128 -12.65 2.83 -11.46
CA MET A 128 -12.07 4.08 -11.98
C MET A 128 -12.69 4.56 -13.30
N MET A 129 -13.13 3.69 -14.22
CA MET A 129 -13.63 4.13 -15.54
C MET A 129 -15.15 4.25 -15.61
N LEU A 130 -15.88 3.28 -15.05
CA LEU A 130 -17.34 3.18 -15.26
C LEU A 130 -18.09 4.45 -14.80
N PRO A 131 -17.82 5.04 -13.61
CA PRO A 131 -18.54 6.23 -13.19
C PRO A 131 -18.32 7.43 -14.14
N GLY A 132 -17.09 7.62 -14.62
CA GLY A 132 -16.76 8.64 -15.61
C GLY A 132 -17.45 8.40 -16.97
N MET A 133 -17.46 7.16 -17.46
CA MET A 133 -18.14 6.80 -18.72
C MET A 133 -19.65 7.06 -18.65
N VAL A 134 -20.30 6.71 -17.53
CA VAL A 134 -21.73 6.93 -17.33
C VAL A 134 -22.04 8.43 -17.37
N VAL A 135 -21.27 9.24 -16.65
CA VAL A 135 -21.45 10.70 -16.63
C VAL A 135 -21.29 11.31 -18.03
N HIS A 136 -20.29 10.86 -18.79
CA HIS A 136 -20.10 11.32 -20.18
C HIS A 136 -21.34 11.08 -21.05
N VAL A 137 -21.95 9.91 -20.93
CA VAL A 137 -23.10 9.51 -21.76
C VAL A 137 -24.37 10.21 -21.33
N LEU A 138 -24.54 10.46 -20.03
CA LEU A 138 -25.66 11.25 -19.52
C LEU A 138 -25.67 12.69 -20.06
N ILE A 139 -24.50 13.26 -20.37
CA ILE A 139 -24.38 14.63 -20.87
C ILE A 139 -24.40 14.69 -22.40
N THR A 140 -23.70 13.77 -23.07
CA THR A 140 -23.49 13.81 -24.52
C THR A 140 -24.46 12.96 -25.33
N HIS A 141 -25.25 12.12 -24.65
CA HIS A 141 -26.14 11.11 -25.25
C HIS A 141 -25.44 10.15 -26.24
N ALA A 142 -24.11 9.99 -26.13
CA ALA A 142 -23.30 9.15 -27.02
C ALA A 142 -23.32 7.66 -26.61
N TYR A 143 -24.46 6.99 -26.75
CA TYR A 143 -24.64 5.58 -26.32
C TYR A 143 -23.73 4.58 -27.04
N LEU A 144 -23.40 4.81 -28.33
CA LEU A 144 -22.48 3.93 -29.07
C LEU A 144 -21.06 3.94 -28.46
N GLN A 145 -20.60 5.10 -27.99
CA GLN A 145 -19.28 5.23 -27.37
C GLN A 145 -19.21 4.48 -26.03
N LEU A 146 -20.32 4.41 -25.29
CA LEU A 146 -20.41 3.61 -24.06
C LEU A 146 -20.22 2.12 -24.35
N VAL A 147 -20.88 1.60 -25.39
CA VAL A 147 -20.77 0.17 -25.76
C VAL A 147 -19.33 -0.17 -26.11
N PHE A 148 -18.69 0.63 -26.96
CA PHE A 148 -17.28 0.43 -27.29
C PHE A 148 -16.35 0.61 -26.08
N GLY A 149 -16.67 1.56 -25.19
CA GLY A 149 -15.96 1.78 -23.93
C GLY A 149 -16.00 0.56 -23.02
N ILE A 150 -17.17 -0.05 -22.82
CA ILE A 150 -17.36 -1.25 -22.01
C ILE A 150 -16.57 -2.44 -22.60
N VAL A 151 -16.61 -2.62 -23.92
CA VAL A 151 -15.83 -3.69 -24.58
C VAL A 151 -14.33 -3.45 -24.38
N SER A 152 -13.88 -2.20 -24.49
CA SER A 152 -12.46 -1.86 -24.31
C SER A 152 -11.96 -2.01 -22.88
N LEU A 153 -12.84 -1.89 -21.89
CA LEU A 153 -12.53 -1.96 -20.46
C LEU A 153 -11.87 -3.29 -20.07
N VAL A 154 -12.19 -4.38 -20.77
CA VAL A 154 -11.55 -5.71 -20.63
C VAL A 154 -10.05 -5.64 -20.96
N PHE A 155 -9.65 -4.82 -21.93
CA PHE A 155 -8.27 -4.75 -22.40
C PHE A 155 -7.42 -3.74 -21.63
N VAL A 156 -8.04 -2.82 -20.89
CA VAL A 156 -7.35 -1.75 -20.15
C VAL A 156 -6.28 -2.26 -19.18
N PRO A 157 -6.51 -3.32 -18.37
CA PRO A 157 -5.51 -3.78 -17.40
C PRO A 157 -4.29 -4.47 -18.03
N VAL A 158 -4.39 -4.93 -19.28
CA VAL A 158 -3.42 -5.86 -19.87
C VAL A 158 -2.04 -5.22 -20.06
N ILE A 159 -2.00 -4.06 -20.71
CA ILE A 159 -0.74 -3.34 -20.95
C ILE A 159 -0.11 -2.85 -19.62
N PRO A 160 -0.85 -2.25 -18.67
CA PRO A 160 -0.35 -1.94 -17.32
C PRO A 160 0.30 -3.13 -16.61
N ILE A 161 -0.34 -4.31 -16.65
CA ILE A 161 0.21 -5.54 -16.06
C ILE A 161 1.53 -5.91 -16.75
N GLY A 162 1.59 -5.83 -18.07
CA GLY A 162 2.82 -6.08 -18.83
C GLY A 162 3.98 -5.18 -18.44
N ILE A 163 3.73 -3.87 -18.40
CA ILE A 163 4.71 -2.87 -17.98
C ILE A 163 5.20 -3.16 -16.55
N ALA A 164 4.28 -3.43 -15.63
CA ALA A 164 4.61 -3.75 -14.24
C ALA A 164 5.42 -5.06 -14.10
N ILE A 165 5.16 -6.09 -14.93
CA ILE A 165 5.94 -7.33 -14.95
C ILE A 165 7.36 -7.07 -15.44
N ILE A 166 7.53 -6.30 -16.52
CA ILE A 166 8.85 -5.98 -17.08
C ILE A 166 9.71 -5.26 -16.03
N PHE A 167 9.16 -4.21 -15.40
CA PHE A 167 9.85 -3.51 -14.32
C PHE A 167 10.07 -4.41 -13.10
N GLY A 168 9.09 -5.23 -12.71
CA GLY A 168 9.22 -6.17 -11.59
C GLY A 168 10.36 -7.17 -11.79
N VAL A 169 10.51 -7.73 -13.00
CA VAL A 169 11.62 -8.61 -13.37
C VAL A 169 12.95 -7.87 -13.33
N GLY A 170 13.03 -6.65 -13.84
CA GLY A 170 14.23 -5.81 -13.75
C GLY A 170 14.64 -5.54 -12.30
N ILE A 171 13.65 -5.17 -11.46
CA ILE A 171 13.85 -4.94 -10.02
C ILE A 171 14.37 -6.20 -9.34
N LEU A 172 13.77 -7.35 -9.62
CA LEU A 172 14.17 -8.63 -9.08
C LEU A 172 15.61 -8.99 -9.48
N TYR A 173 15.98 -8.77 -10.74
CA TYR A 173 17.33 -9.05 -11.24
C TYR A 173 18.38 -8.20 -10.51
N VAL A 174 18.19 -6.88 -10.45
CA VAL A 174 19.11 -5.97 -9.75
C VAL A 174 19.17 -6.30 -8.25
N ALA A 175 18.03 -6.59 -7.63
CA ALA A 175 17.96 -6.95 -6.22
C ALA A 175 18.69 -8.25 -5.88
N SER A 176 18.80 -9.19 -6.81
CA SER A 176 19.45 -10.49 -6.58
C SER A 176 20.94 -10.40 -6.26
N PHE A 177 21.59 -9.28 -6.61
CA PHE A 177 23.00 -9.02 -6.28
C PHE A 177 23.21 -8.57 -4.83
N ALA A 178 22.16 -8.10 -4.13
CA ALA A 178 22.26 -7.55 -2.79
C ALA A 178 22.17 -8.62 -1.69
N LYS A 179 22.81 -8.36 -0.54
CA LYS A 179 22.67 -9.19 0.68
C LYS A 179 21.24 -9.16 1.24
N ARG A 180 20.54 -8.02 1.13
CA ARG A 180 19.16 -7.81 1.57
C ARG A 180 18.26 -7.57 0.35
N THR A 181 17.97 -8.63 -0.39
CA THR A 181 17.24 -8.58 -1.67
C THR A 181 15.88 -7.89 -1.51
N ILE A 182 15.12 -8.22 -0.46
CA ILE A 182 13.80 -7.65 -0.16
C ILE A 182 13.86 -6.12 -0.01
N VAL A 183 14.79 -5.62 0.81
CA VAL A 183 14.94 -4.18 1.04
C VAL A 183 15.29 -3.45 -0.26
N LEU A 184 16.18 -4.02 -1.07
CA LEU A 184 16.56 -3.40 -2.34
C LEU A 184 15.42 -3.41 -3.37
N LYS A 185 14.58 -4.46 -3.41
CA LYS A 185 13.38 -4.47 -4.27
C LYS A 185 12.44 -3.32 -3.93
N ILE A 186 12.17 -3.12 -2.64
CA ILE A 186 11.28 -2.06 -2.17
C ILE A 186 11.90 -0.70 -2.52
N LEU A 187 13.16 -0.47 -2.18
CA LEU A 187 13.86 0.77 -2.51
C LEU A 187 13.82 1.09 -4.01
N LEU A 188 14.05 0.10 -4.86
CA LEU A 188 14.03 0.30 -6.32
C LEU A 188 12.61 0.54 -6.85
N SER A 189 11.58 -0.15 -6.32
CA SER A 189 10.17 0.15 -6.67
C SER A 189 9.77 1.57 -6.27
N VAL A 190 10.26 2.03 -5.12
CA VAL A 190 10.06 3.38 -4.61
C VAL A 190 10.75 4.41 -5.49
N LEU A 191 12.02 4.18 -5.85
CA LEU A 191 12.78 5.08 -6.71
C LEU A 191 12.14 5.19 -8.09
N LEU A 192 11.62 4.07 -8.62
CA LEU A 192 10.90 4.06 -9.89
C LEU A 192 9.58 4.84 -9.79
N PHE A 193 8.83 4.71 -8.69
CA PHE A 193 7.63 5.51 -8.44
C PHE A 193 7.94 7.02 -8.38
N ILE A 194 8.98 7.42 -7.65
CA ILE A 194 9.46 8.81 -7.60
C ILE A 194 9.85 9.29 -9.00
N GLY A 195 10.60 8.48 -9.74
CA GLY A 195 11.04 8.79 -11.10
C GLY A 195 9.87 9.01 -12.05
N LEU A 196 8.83 8.17 -11.97
CA LEU A 196 7.60 8.35 -12.76
C LEU A 196 6.87 9.64 -12.39
N MET A 197 6.78 9.96 -11.09
CA MET A 197 6.15 11.21 -10.62
C MET A 197 6.90 12.46 -11.07
N ILE A 198 8.22 12.48 -10.92
CA ILE A 198 9.07 13.61 -11.36
C ILE A 198 9.09 13.71 -12.89
N GLY A 199 9.23 12.59 -13.60
CA GLY A 199 9.19 12.55 -15.07
C GLY A 199 7.85 13.06 -15.60
N SER A 200 6.74 12.69 -14.94
CA SER A 200 5.41 13.22 -15.28
C SER A 200 5.31 14.72 -15.11
N PHE A 201 6.10 15.34 -14.22
CA PHE A 201 6.14 16.79 -14.05
C PHE A 201 6.98 17.48 -15.10
N PHE A 202 8.16 16.95 -15.44
CA PHE A 202 9.01 17.54 -16.48
C PHE A 202 8.34 17.48 -17.86
N LEU A 203 7.58 16.42 -18.16
CA LEU A 203 6.78 16.37 -19.38
C LEU A 203 5.70 17.47 -19.42
N GLN A 204 5.23 17.97 -18.26
CA GLN A 204 4.24 19.05 -18.20
C GLN A 204 4.81 20.42 -18.56
N SER A 205 6.13 20.66 -18.39
CA SER A 205 6.73 21.96 -18.70
C SER A 205 7.08 22.16 -20.18
N VAL A 206 7.04 21.08 -20.97
CA VAL A 206 7.52 21.07 -22.37
C VAL A 206 6.37 21.25 -23.38
N GLY A 207 5.11 21.02 -22.98
CA GLY A 207 3.95 21.19 -23.85
C GLY A 207 2.98 22.22 -23.30
N GLY A 208 2.76 23.32 -24.03
CA GLY A 208 1.75 24.35 -23.71
C GLY A 208 0.28 23.87 -23.76
N LEU A 209 0.02 22.57 -23.61
CA LEU A 209 -1.34 22.03 -23.50
C LEU A 209 -1.87 22.22 -22.07
N SER A 210 -3.05 22.84 -22.02
CA SER A 210 -3.98 23.09 -20.92
C SER A 210 -3.70 22.45 -19.54
N THR A 211 -4.04 23.19 -18.49
CA THR A 211 -4.06 22.81 -17.07
C THR A 211 -4.97 21.61 -16.72
N LEU A 212 -5.64 21.01 -17.70
CA LEU A 212 -6.61 19.93 -17.53
C LEU A 212 -5.90 18.59 -17.37
N MET A 213 -6.01 18.03 -16.15
CA MET A 213 -5.39 16.76 -15.74
C MET A 213 -5.60 15.62 -16.74
N GLY A 214 -6.77 15.55 -17.39
CA GLY A 214 -7.10 14.48 -18.33
C GLY A 214 -6.23 14.45 -19.59
N LEU A 215 -5.90 15.61 -20.17
CA LEU A 215 -5.01 15.69 -21.33
C LEU A 215 -3.54 15.43 -20.96
N LYS A 216 -3.14 15.81 -19.74
CA LYS A 216 -1.80 15.55 -19.22
C LYS A 216 -1.51 14.05 -19.12
N MET A 217 -2.51 13.26 -18.71
CA MET A 217 -2.34 11.81 -18.56
C MET A 217 -2.15 11.08 -19.89
N LEU A 218 -2.68 11.62 -20.99
CA LEU A 218 -2.49 11.06 -22.34
C LEU A 218 -1.01 11.08 -22.77
N GLN A 219 -0.28 12.13 -22.39
CA GLN A 219 1.15 12.26 -22.71
C GLN A 219 2.01 11.28 -21.90
N ILE A 220 1.62 11.02 -20.65
CA ILE A 220 2.33 10.09 -19.76
C ILE A 220 2.11 8.65 -20.24
N TYR A 221 0.88 8.31 -20.62
CA TYR A 221 0.52 6.97 -21.08
C TYR A 221 0.20 6.98 -22.58
N LEU A 222 1.26 6.95 -23.39
CA LEU A 222 1.19 6.99 -24.85
C LEU A 222 0.23 5.98 -25.52
N PRO A 223 0.02 4.75 -24.99
CA PRO A 223 -0.95 3.81 -25.58
C PRO A 223 -2.40 4.32 -25.58
N SER A 224 -2.74 5.32 -24.77
CA SER A 224 -4.03 5.99 -24.83
C SER A 224 -4.28 6.76 -26.14
N LEU A 225 -3.22 7.21 -26.82
CA LEU A 225 -3.35 7.84 -28.15
C LEU A 225 -3.72 6.82 -29.23
N ILE A 226 -3.26 5.58 -29.09
CA ILE A 226 -3.66 4.47 -29.98
C ILE A 226 -5.14 4.16 -29.79
N PHE A 227 -5.59 4.15 -28.53
CA PHE A 227 -7.00 4.00 -28.19
C PHE A 227 -7.85 5.11 -28.82
N LEU A 228 -7.40 6.36 -28.76
CA LEU A 228 -8.08 7.48 -29.40
C LEU A 228 -8.22 7.31 -30.92
N LYS A 229 -7.20 6.76 -31.59
CA LYS A 229 -7.28 6.45 -33.04
C LYS A 229 -8.21 5.29 -33.34
N SER A 230 -8.12 4.19 -32.60
CA SER A 230 -9.09 3.10 -32.71
C SER A 230 -9.03 2.15 -31.51
N ASN A 231 -10.21 1.82 -30.98
CA ASN A 231 -10.38 0.87 -29.88
C ASN A 231 -9.97 -0.56 -30.29
N LEU A 232 -10.19 -0.92 -31.56
CA LEU A 232 -9.85 -2.23 -32.12
C LEU A 232 -8.33 -2.45 -32.18
N LEU A 233 -7.54 -1.47 -32.62
CA LEU A 233 -6.08 -1.60 -32.62
C LEU A 233 -5.54 -1.73 -31.20
N TYR A 234 -6.08 -0.95 -30.26
CA TYR A 234 -5.70 -1.07 -28.84
C TYR A 234 -5.98 -2.49 -28.31
N ALA A 235 -7.16 -3.06 -28.59
CA ALA A 235 -7.50 -4.42 -28.20
C ALA A 235 -6.55 -5.46 -28.81
N CYS A 236 -6.24 -5.35 -30.11
CA CYS A 236 -5.31 -6.26 -30.79
C CYS A 236 -3.91 -6.21 -30.16
N ILE A 237 -3.39 -5.01 -29.90
CA ILE A 237 -2.09 -4.82 -29.25
C ILE A 237 -2.10 -5.42 -27.84
N SER A 238 -3.16 -5.19 -27.06
CA SER A 238 -3.31 -5.77 -25.73
C SER A 238 -3.28 -7.31 -25.76
N ILE A 239 -3.94 -7.95 -26.73
CA ILE A 239 -3.90 -9.41 -26.90
C ILE A 239 -2.47 -9.89 -27.18
N ILE A 240 -1.77 -9.24 -28.13
CA ILE A 240 -0.38 -9.58 -28.47
C ILE A 240 0.53 -9.45 -27.24
N VAL A 241 0.40 -8.34 -26.50
CA VAL A 241 1.15 -8.08 -25.27
C VAL A 241 0.87 -9.16 -24.22
N SER A 242 -0.38 -9.55 -24.01
CA SER A 242 -0.76 -10.62 -23.06
C SER A 242 -0.09 -11.96 -23.40
N VAL A 243 -0.14 -12.37 -24.67
CA VAL A 243 0.48 -13.62 -25.15
C VAL A 243 1.99 -13.57 -24.96
N LEU A 244 2.62 -12.44 -25.28
CA LEU A 244 4.07 -12.25 -25.13
C LEU A 244 4.51 -12.33 -23.66
N ILE A 245 3.76 -11.71 -22.75
CA ILE A 245 4.03 -11.78 -21.30
C ILE A 245 3.91 -13.21 -20.78
N LEU A 246 2.84 -13.92 -21.16
CA LEU A 246 2.64 -15.32 -20.78
C LEU A 246 3.79 -16.20 -21.27
N TYR A 247 4.21 -16.00 -22.52
CA TYR A 247 5.36 -16.71 -23.09
C TYR A 247 6.67 -16.39 -22.36
N MET A 248 6.96 -15.10 -22.15
CA MET A 248 8.17 -14.65 -21.45
C MET A 248 8.27 -15.22 -20.03
N LEU A 249 7.16 -15.15 -19.28
CA LEU A 249 7.12 -15.68 -17.92
C LEU A 249 7.27 -17.21 -17.92
N THR A 250 6.52 -17.94 -18.73
CA THR A 250 6.60 -19.42 -18.76
C THR A 250 7.99 -19.93 -19.14
N TRP A 251 8.72 -19.23 -20.02
CA TRP A 251 10.08 -19.61 -20.41
C TRP A 251 11.10 -19.46 -19.28
N LYS A 252 11.07 -18.36 -18.51
CA LYS A 252 12.09 -18.04 -17.49
C LYS A 252 11.59 -18.13 -16.04
N TYR A 253 10.37 -18.61 -15.79
CA TYR A 253 9.76 -18.55 -14.46
C TYR A 253 10.60 -19.20 -13.37
N GLU A 254 11.19 -20.38 -13.63
CA GLU A 254 12.03 -21.06 -12.63
C GLU A 254 13.26 -20.25 -12.24
N VAL A 255 13.90 -19.59 -13.21
CA VAL A 255 15.07 -18.74 -12.95
C VAL A 255 14.64 -17.54 -12.11
N LEU A 256 13.52 -16.91 -12.45
CA LEU A 256 12.96 -15.78 -11.71
C LEU A 256 12.58 -16.20 -10.28
N HIS A 257 11.93 -17.35 -10.11
CA HIS A 257 11.54 -17.87 -8.81
C HIS A 257 12.77 -18.24 -7.96
N LYS A 258 13.81 -18.85 -8.55
CA LYS A 258 15.07 -19.11 -7.83
C LYS A 258 15.78 -17.82 -7.43
N LEU A 259 15.71 -16.77 -8.25
CA LEU A 259 16.27 -15.45 -7.91
C LEU A 259 15.51 -14.76 -6.78
N SER A 260 14.19 -14.95 -6.69
CA SER A 260 13.39 -14.37 -5.61
C SER A 260 13.54 -15.12 -4.29
N THR A 261 13.66 -16.45 -4.33
CA THR A 261 13.72 -17.35 -3.16
C THR A 261 15.13 -17.70 -2.70
N LYS A 262 16.18 -17.19 -3.37
CA LYS A 262 17.60 -17.42 -3.03
C LYS A 262 17.87 -17.11 -1.54
N ARG A 263 17.68 -18.10 -0.68
CA ARG A 263 18.18 -18.10 0.71
C ARG A 263 19.61 -18.59 0.63
N ARG A 264 20.57 -17.67 0.74
CA ARG A 264 21.96 -18.07 0.94
C ARG A 264 22.03 -18.71 2.32
N VAL A 265 21.99 -20.04 2.38
CA VAL A 265 22.34 -20.80 3.58
C VAL A 265 23.85 -20.73 3.68
N ILE A 266 24.36 -19.73 4.39
CA ILE A 266 25.77 -19.65 4.70
C ILE A 266 25.96 -20.39 6.00
N TYR A 267 26.44 -21.63 5.93
CA TYR A 267 26.97 -22.34 7.08
C TYR A 267 28.20 -21.56 7.56
N HIS A 268 28.02 -20.74 8.58
CA HIS A 268 29.13 -20.21 9.36
C HIS A 268 29.22 -21.05 10.63
N ASP A 269 30.45 -21.26 11.11
CA ASP A 269 30.66 -21.56 12.52
C ASP A 269 30.04 -20.42 13.34
N VAL A 270 28.94 -20.71 14.03
CA VAL A 270 28.14 -19.68 14.69
C VAL A 270 28.88 -19.24 15.95
N THR A 271 29.64 -18.16 15.86
CA THR A 271 30.16 -17.48 17.04
C THR A 271 29.01 -16.77 17.75
N PHE A 272 28.54 -17.30 18.87
CA PHE A 272 27.51 -16.66 19.67
C PHE A 272 28.08 -15.43 20.38
N LYS A 273 27.62 -14.23 19.99
CA LYS A 273 27.91 -13.00 20.72
C LYS A 273 26.84 -12.79 21.80
N HIS A 274 27.28 -12.52 23.02
CA HIS A 274 26.37 -12.25 24.12
C HIS A 274 25.76 -10.84 23.96
N HIS A 275 24.43 -10.77 23.87
CA HIS A 275 23.67 -9.52 23.83
C HIS A 275 22.69 -9.48 25.00
N SER A 276 22.19 -8.29 25.36
CA SER A 276 21.10 -8.19 26.35
C SER A 276 19.83 -8.86 25.81
N VAL A 277 19.01 -9.41 26.71
CA VAL A 277 17.77 -10.13 26.35
C VAL A 277 16.86 -9.29 25.46
N LEU A 278 16.59 -8.04 25.86
CA LEU A 278 15.77 -7.11 25.08
C LEU A 278 16.37 -6.86 23.69
N HIS A 279 17.68 -6.64 23.59
CA HIS A 279 18.32 -6.40 22.30
C HIS A 279 18.25 -7.63 21.40
N ALA A 280 18.43 -8.84 21.94
CA ALA A 280 18.31 -10.07 21.18
C ALA A 280 16.89 -10.29 20.64
N LEU A 281 15.87 -10.06 21.47
CA LEU A 281 14.46 -10.11 21.05
C LEU A 281 14.15 -9.03 20.01
N TYR A 282 14.55 -7.78 20.23
CA TYR A 282 14.38 -6.70 19.28
C TYR A 282 15.06 -7.00 17.94
N GLN A 283 16.28 -7.54 17.96
CA GLN A 283 17.00 -7.90 16.75
C GLN A 283 16.32 -9.05 16.00
N LYS A 284 15.77 -10.04 16.73
CA LYS A 284 14.92 -11.10 16.14
C LYS A 284 13.74 -10.48 15.41
N GLU A 285 13.02 -9.56 16.07
CA GLU A 285 11.84 -8.88 15.52
C GLU A 285 12.17 -8.06 14.26
N MET A 286 13.23 -7.24 14.32
CA MET A 286 13.71 -6.46 13.16
C MET A 286 14.12 -7.36 11.99
N LYS A 287 14.83 -8.46 12.26
CA LYS A 287 15.22 -9.42 11.21
C LYS A 287 14.00 -10.08 10.58
N ARG A 288 12.97 -10.41 11.38
CA ARG A 288 11.72 -10.97 10.87
C ARG A 288 10.99 -9.97 9.98
N PHE A 289 10.81 -8.72 10.45
CA PHE A 289 10.14 -7.68 9.67
C PHE A 289 10.82 -7.44 8.32
N PHE A 290 12.14 -7.23 8.30
CA PHE A 290 12.89 -7.02 7.06
C PHE A 290 13.08 -8.30 6.21
N GLY A 291 12.81 -9.47 6.78
CA GLY A 291 12.83 -10.76 6.10
C GLY A 291 11.54 -11.05 5.33
N SER A 292 10.49 -10.27 5.53
CA SER A 292 9.18 -10.45 4.89
C SER A 292 8.82 -9.24 4.04
N TYR A 293 8.85 -9.39 2.72
CA TYR A 293 8.46 -8.33 1.78
C TYR A 293 7.03 -7.86 2.02
N LEU A 294 6.13 -8.81 2.28
CA LEU A 294 4.72 -8.56 2.55
C LEU A 294 4.51 -7.80 3.86
N ALA A 295 5.30 -8.07 4.90
CA ALA A 295 5.26 -7.29 6.14
C ALA A 295 5.65 -5.84 5.89
N ILE A 296 6.75 -5.59 5.16
CA ILE A 296 7.24 -4.24 4.90
C ILE A 296 6.24 -3.43 4.07
N ILE A 297 5.70 -4.02 2.99
CA ILE A 297 4.76 -3.31 2.12
C ILE A 297 3.40 -3.07 2.78
N ASN A 298 2.91 -3.96 3.65
CA ASN A 298 1.58 -3.77 4.25
C ASN A 298 1.61 -3.05 5.61
N GLN A 299 2.68 -3.18 6.39
CA GLN A 299 2.77 -2.61 7.75
C GLN A 299 3.84 -1.52 7.87
N GLY A 300 4.74 -1.40 6.90
CA GLY A 300 5.77 -0.35 6.84
C GLY A 300 5.50 0.73 5.79
N PHE A 301 4.35 0.67 5.09
CA PHE A 301 4.05 1.54 3.96
C PHE A 301 4.08 3.03 4.33
N GLY A 302 3.54 3.38 5.50
CA GLY A 302 3.47 4.77 5.93
C GLY A 302 4.85 5.43 6.05
N ILE A 303 5.83 4.76 6.68
CA ILE A 303 7.21 5.28 6.73
C ILE A 303 7.85 5.35 5.36
N ILE A 304 7.63 4.35 4.50
CA ILE A 304 8.15 4.36 3.14
C ILE A 304 7.66 5.64 2.43
N MET A 305 6.36 5.91 2.49
CA MET A 305 5.77 7.12 1.91
C MET A 305 6.26 8.40 2.60
N LEU A 306 6.49 8.37 3.91
CA LEU A 306 7.01 9.52 4.66
C LEU A 306 8.44 9.88 4.23
N VAL A 307 9.33 8.89 4.09
CA VAL A 307 10.70 9.08 3.61
C VAL A 307 10.69 9.58 2.17
N ILE A 308 9.86 9.00 1.30
CA ILE A 308 9.68 9.46 -0.09
C ILE A 308 9.21 10.91 -0.13
N GLY A 309 8.16 11.23 0.63
CA GLY A 309 7.61 12.58 0.73
C GLY A 309 8.64 13.58 1.24
N SER A 310 9.48 13.17 2.19
CA SER A 310 10.57 13.99 2.72
C SER A 310 11.62 14.29 1.65
N VAL A 311 12.07 13.28 0.91
CA VAL A 311 13.04 13.45 -0.19
C VAL A 311 12.45 14.34 -1.29
N LEU A 312 11.20 14.09 -1.68
CA LEU A 312 10.50 14.91 -2.68
C LEU A 312 10.36 16.37 -2.22
N LEU A 313 10.02 16.61 -0.95
CA LEU A 313 9.89 17.95 -0.39
C LEU A 313 11.21 18.73 -0.46
N VAL A 314 12.35 18.06 -0.26
CA VAL A 314 13.68 18.69 -0.39
C VAL A 314 14.02 18.97 -1.85
N LEU A 315 13.79 18.00 -2.75
CA LEU A 315 14.20 18.10 -4.16
C LEU A 315 13.31 19.02 -4.99
N VAL A 316 12.01 19.05 -4.71
CA VAL A 316 11.01 19.77 -5.51
C VAL A 316 10.48 20.97 -4.72
N PRO A 317 10.34 22.16 -5.32
CA PRO A 317 9.77 23.32 -4.64
C PRO A 317 8.38 23.04 -4.05
N PRO A 318 8.07 23.50 -2.81
CA PRO A 318 6.74 23.31 -2.22
C PRO A 318 5.61 23.85 -3.08
N THR A 319 5.83 24.96 -3.79
CA THR A 319 4.85 25.53 -4.73
C THR A 319 4.46 24.56 -5.83
N VAL A 320 5.44 23.84 -6.38
CA VAL A 320 5.22 22.79 -7.38
C VAL A 320 4.48 21.61 -6.77
N LEU A 321 4.91 21.13 -5.60
CA LEU A 321 4.25 20.00 -4.91
C LEU A 321 2.79 20.32 -4.55
N PHE A 322 2.52 21.53 -4.05
CA PHE A 322 1.16 21.96 -3.71
C PHE A 322 0.30 22.18 -4.95
N SER A 323 0.89 22.63 -6.07
CA SER A 323 0.19 22.72 -7.35
C SER A 323 -0.18 21.33 -7.90
N MET A 324 0.67 20.32 -7.72
CA MET A 324 0.37 18.94 -8.08
C MET A 324 -0.80 18.37 -7.27
N LEU A 325 -0.84 18.70 -5.99
CA LEU A 325 -1.91 18.28 -5.08
C LEU A 325 -3.18 19.16 -5.19
N LYS A 326 -3.18 20.18 -6.08
CA LYS A 326 -4.23 21.20 -6.22
C LYS A 326 -4.59 21.92 -4.91
N VAL A 327 -3.68 21.91 -3.95
CA VAL A 327 -3.88 22.57 -2.64
C VAL A 327 -3.78 24.09 -2.78
N SER A 328 -3.16 24.59 -3.86
CA SER A 328 -3.03 26.02 -4.15
C SER A 328 -4.37 26.77 -4.35
N GLN A 329 -5.50 26.06 -4.49
CA GLN A 329 -6.84 26.65 -4.63
C GLN A 329 -7.62 26.69 -3.31
N ILE A 330 -7.06 26.11 -2.23
CA ILE A 330 -7.69 26.05 -0.92
C ILE A 330 -7.11 27.21 -0.09
N PRO A 331 -7.92 28.11 0.49
CA PRO A 331 -7.45 29.22 1.34
C PRO A 331 -7.05 28.72 2.73
N VAL A 332 -6.14 27.74 2.77
CA VAL A 332 -5.69 27.07 3.98
C VAL A 332 -4.17 27.05 3.99
N ASN A 333 -3.57 27.47 5.09
CA ASN A 333 -2.14 27.37 5.33
C ASN A 333 -1.74 25.88 5.41
N VAL A 334 -1.25 25.34 4.29
CA VAL A 334 -0.86 23.93 4.15
C VAL A 334 0.15 23.49 5.22
N VAL A 335 0.98 24.44 5.67
CA VAL A 335 1.98 24.24 6.72
C VAL A 335 1.36 23.78 8.04
N ASP A 336 0.16 24.25 8.38
CA ASP A 336 -0.51 23.94 9.65
C ASP A 336 -0.93 22.45 9.74
N TYR A 337 -1.04 21.76 8.60
CA TYR A 337 -1.44 20.35 8.51
C TYR A 337 -0.24 19.40 8.46
N ILE A 338 0.99 19.89 8.32
CA ILE A 338 2.20 19.06 8.27
C ILE A 338 2.29 18.10 9.47
N PRO A 339 2.03 18.50 10.74
CA PRO A 339 2.06 17.57 11.87
C PRO A 339 1.09 16.39 11.69
N LEU A 340 -0.11 16.66 11.16
CA LEU A 340 -1.12 15.61 10.90
C LEU A 340 -0.75 14.72 9.73
N VAL A 341 -0.10 15.25 8.69
CA VAL A 341 0.41 14.45 7.58
C VAL A 341 1.48 13.47 8.07
N ILE A 342 2.43 13.95 8.88
CA ILE A 342 3.47 13.10 9.49
C ILE A 342 2.80 12.07 10.41
N ALA A 343 1.91 12.49 11.31
CA ALA A 343 1.17 11.60 12.20
C ALA A 343 0.36 10.55 11.46
N GLY A 344 -0.27 10.90 10.33
CA GLY A 344 -0.99 9.99 9.43
C GLY A 344 -0.10 8.91 8.84
N MET A 345 1.09 9.28 8.38
CA MET A 345 2.05 8.31 7.85
C MET A 345 2.60 7.37 8.94
N LEU A 346 2.82 7.88 10.15
CA LEU A 346 3.18 7.04 11.30
C LEU A 346 2.00 6.12 11.69
N ALA A 347 0.77 6.64 11.70
CA ALA A 347 -0.44 5.85 11.96
C ALA A 347 -0.69 4.74 10.94
N PHE A 348 -0.19 4.89 9.73
CA PHE A 348 -0.21 3.87 8.68
C PHE A 348 0.96 2.89 8.74
N THR A 349 1.70 2.88 9.86
CA THR A 349 2.81 1.98 10.12
C THR A 349 2.63 1.30 11.48
N PHE A 350 2.42 -0.02 11.50
CA PHE A 350 2.06 -0.74 12.73
C PHE A 350 2.57 -2.20 12.81
N PRO A 351 3.88 -2.49 12.70
CA PRO A 351 4.38 -3.87 12.81
C PRO A 351 4.03 -4.57 14.12
N SER A 352 3.91 -3.81 15.21
CA SER A 352 3.48 -4.31 16.52
C SER A 352 2.10 -4.98 16.50
N ALA A 353 1.22 -4.62 15.56
CA ALA A 353 -0.14 -5.16 15.43
C ALA A 353 -0.22 -6.61 14.94
N SER A 354 0.90 -7.22 14.55
CA SER A 354 0.95 -8.64 14.17
C SER A 354 2.13 -9.39 14.79
N SER A 355 2.89 -8.72 15.66
CA SER A 355 4.16 -9.18 16.19
C SER A 355 4.06 -10.45 17.05
N LEU A 356 2.96 -10.67 17.78
CA LEU A 356 2.67 -11.90 18.49
C LEU A 356 2.11 -12.95 17.53
N SER A 357 1.12 -12.59 16.71
CA SER A 357 0.52 -13.52 15.75
C SER A 357 1.57 -14.16 14.83
N LEU A 358 2.58 -13.38 14.42
CA LEU A 358 3.72 -13.85 13.60
C LEU A 358 4.65 -14.84 14.31
N GLU A 359 4.56 -15.05 15.62
CA GLU A 359 5.25 -16.17 16.28
C GLU A 359 4.67 -17.51 15.83
N GLY A 360 3.36 -17.58 15.63
CA GLY A 360 2.64 -18.77 15.17
C GLY A 360 3.08 -20.05 15.89
N LYS A 361 3.57 -21.02 15.11
CA LYS A 361 4.06 -22.32 15.61
C LYS A 361 5.30 -22.23 16.51
N ASN A 362 6.02 -21.11 16.49
CA ASN A 362 7.23 -20.89 17.30
C ASN A 362 6.94 -20.19 18.64
N LEU A 363 5.66 -19.93 18.96
CA LEU A 363 5.26 -19.26 20.20
C LEU A 363 5.84 -19.94 21.45
N TRP A 364 5.83 -21.28 21.47
CA TRP A 364 6.33 -22.07 22.59
C TRP A 364 7.77 -21.73 22.97
N ILE A 365 8.62 -21.35 22.00
CA ILE A 365 10.02 -20.99 22.26
C ILE A 365 10.09 -19.77 23.19
N ILE A 366 9.29 -18.74 22.93
CA ILE A 366 9.23 -17.54 23.78
C ILE A 366 8.55 -17.87 25.12
N GLN A 367 7.54 -18.73 25.14
CA GLN A 367 6.84 -19.12 26.37
C GLN A 367 7.73 -19.90 27.33
N THR A 368 8.62 -20.75 26.81
CA THR A 368 9.55 -21.54 27.63
C THR A 368 10.85 -20.82 27.94
N ALA A 369 11.15 -19.72 27.24
CA ALA A 369 12.37 -18.96 27.48
C ALA A 369 12.31 -18.22 28.83
N PRO A 370 13.42 -18.16 29.61
CA PRO A 370 13.47 -17.46 30.89
C PRO A 370 13.60 -15.94 30.67
N VAL A 371 12.62 -15.35 29.99
CA VAL A 371 12.59 -13.92 29.64
C VAL A 371 11.38 -13.25 30.29
N LYS A 372 11.55 -12.00 30.73
CA LYS A 372 10.44 -11.26 31.36
C LYS A 372 9.44 -10.85 30.29
N MET A 373 8.15 -10.89 30.62
CA MET A 373 7.09 -10.44 29.71
C MET A 373 7.30 -8.98 29.24
N LEU A 374 7.80 -8.12 30.13
CA LEU A 374 8.15 -6.74 29.77
C LEU A 374 9.19 -6.67 28.64
N ASP A 375 10.22 -7.52 28.65
CA ASP A 375 11.23 -7.53 27.59
C ASP A 375 10.61 -7.94 26.24
N ILE A 376 9.62 -8.85 26.26
CA ILE A 376 8.88 -9.25 25.07
C ILE A 376 8.03 -8.08 24.55
N ILE A 377 7.25 -7.45 25.43
CA ILE A 377 6.41 -6.29 25.09
C ILE A 377 7.26 -5.17 24.49
N PHE A 378 8.34 -4.79 25.18
CA PHE A 378 9.25 -3.74 24.70
C PHE A 378 9.89 -4.12 23.37
N SER A 379 10.41 -5.34 23.22
CA SER A 379 11.05 -5.75 21.96
C SER A 379 10.13 -5.61 20.74
N LYS A 380 8.84 -5.89 20.91
CA LYS A 380 7.83 -5.84 19.84
C LYS A 380 7.36 -4.42 19.54
N ILE A 381 7.11 -3.60 20.58
CA ILE A 381 6.75 -2.18 20.43
C ILE A 381 7.93 -1.38 19.85
N SER A 382 9.16 -1.69 20.27
CA SER A 382 10.38 -0.99 19.82
C SER A 382 10.62 -1.09 18.32
N VAL A 383 10.15 -2.14 17.64
CA VAL A 383 10.24 -2.22 16.17
C VAL A 383 9.43 -1.12 15.50
N THR A 384 8.16 -0.96 15.88
CA THR A 384 7.31 0.13 15.36
C THR A 384 7.93 1.50 15.66
N LEU A 385 8.37 1.73 16.90
CA LEU A 385 8.98 3.01 17.30
C LEU A 385 10.28 3.32 16.55
N SER A 386 11.15 2.32 16.34
CA SER A 386 12.42 2.50 15.63
C SER A 386 12.19 2.84 14.17
N LEU A 387 11.21 2.18 13.55
CA LEU A 387 10.78 2.47 12.19
C LEU A 387 10.19 3.88 12.11
N HIS A 388 9.29 4.26 13.04
CA HIS A 388 8.74 5.60 13.10
C HIS A 388 9.82 6.66 13.23
N LEU A 389 10.82 6.44 14.09
CA LEU A 389 11.92 7.37 14.29
C LEU A 389 12.67 7.65 12.97
N ILE A 390 12.92 6.63 12.14
CA ILE A 390 13.59 6.79 10.85
C ILE A 390 12.77 7.74 9.94
N GLY A 391 11.49 7.43 9.73
CA GLY A 391 10.63 8.26 8.88
C GLY A 391 10.43 9.66 9.44
N TYR A 392 10.26 9.76 10.76
CA TYR A 392 10.03 11.00 11.47
C TYR A 392 11.21 11.97 11.38
N VAL A 393 12.44 11.47 11.59
CA VAL A 393 13.66 12.30 11.46
C VAL A 393 13.82 12.81 10.02
N CYS A 394 13.59 11.95 9.01
CA CYS A 394 13.60 12.38 7.61
C CYS A 394 12.59 13.52 7.36
N ALA A 395 11.37 13.39 7.89
CA ALA A 395 10.31 14.38 7.72
C ALA A 395 10.66 15.71 8.40
N ILE A 396 11.14 15.67 9.64
CA ILE A 396 11.53 16.87 10.38
C ILE A 396 12.63 17.64 9.63
N ILE A 397 13.68 16.94 9.18
CA ILE A 397 14.79 17.56 8.44
C ILE A 397 14.24 18.22 7.16
N ALA A 398 13.41 17.51 6.39
CA ALA A 398 12.84 18.04 5.16
C ALA A 398 11.95 19.27 5.40
N VAL A 399 11.14 19.26 6.47
CA VAL A 399 10.26 20.37 6.83
C VAL A 399 11.06 21.61 7.25
N PHE A 400 12.05 21.46 8.13
CA PHE A 400 12.87 22.59 8.59
C PHE A 400 13.73 23.20 7.48
N LEU A 401 14.16 22.40 6.50
CA LEU A 401 14.92 22.92 5.35
C LEU A 401 14.06 23.73 4.37
N ARG A 402 12.73 23.55 4.38
CA ARG A 402 11.85 24.06 3.31
C ARG A 402 10.82 25.08 3.78
N PHE A 403 10.48 25.08 5.06
CA PHE A 403 9.49 25.99 5.63
C PHE A 403 10.09 26.83 6.76
N SER A 404 9.82 28.13 6.73
CA SER A 404 10.04 29.02 7.86
C SER A 404 8.86 28.89 8.82
N LEU A 405 9.05 28.14 9.91
CA LEU A 405 7.98 27.80 10.86
C LEU A 405 7.89 28.80 12.00
N SER A 406 6.65 29.09 12.45
CA SER A 406 6.41 29.77 13.73
C SER A 406 6.73 28.86 14.92
N VAL A 407 6.93 29.42 16.12
CA VAL A 407 7.22 28.65 17.33
C VAL A 407 6.14 27.59 17.61
N GLU A 408 4.86 27.94 17.42
CA GLU A 408 3.74 27.00 17.58
C GLU A 408 3.80 25.85 16.57
N GLN A 409 4.13 26.13 15.30
CA GLN A 409 4.31 25.12 14.27
C GLN A 409 5.48 24.18 14.58
N VAL A 410 6.59 24.72 15.09
CA VAL A 410 7.74 23.90 15.51
C VAL A 410 7.34 22.92 16.61
N ILE A 411 6.66 23.40 17.65
CA ILE A 411 6.19 22.56 18.75
C ILE A 411 5.20 21.50 18.23
N ALA A 412 4.27 21.90 17.37
CA ALA A 412 3.28 21.01 16.76
C ALA A 412 3.95 19.87 15.97
N VAL A 413 4.89 20.19 15.07
CA VAL A 413 5.64 19.21 14.26
C VAL A 413 6.46 18.28 15.15
N LEU A 414 6.99 18.76 16.27
CA LEU A 414 7.84 17.99 17.17
C LEU A 414 7.09 17.03 18.12
N PHE A 415 5.93 17.43 18.62
CA PHE A 415 5.25 16.67 19.68
C PHE A 415 4.03 15.88 19.19
N ILE A 416 3.26 16.42 18.25
CA ILE A 416 2.03 15.76 17.80
C ILE A 416 2.36 14.39 17.18
N PRO A 417 3.26 14.26 16.18
CA PRO A 417 3.52 12.96 15.57
C PRO A 417 4.10 11.93 16.56
N LEU A 418 4.85 12.37 17.58
CA LEU A 418 5.37 11.49 18.63
C LEU A 418 4.26 10.86 19.47
N ALA A 419 3.22 11.63 19.83
CA ALA A 419 2.07 11.09 20.55
C ALA A 419 1.35 10.00 19.73
N TYR A 420 1.15 10.24 18.43
CA TYR A 420 0.59 9.24 17.52
C TYR A 420 1.51 8.01 17.35
N SER A 421 2.82 8.21 17.26
CA SER A 421 3.81 7.14 17.15
C SER A 421 3.76 6.18 18.35
N ILE A 422 3.69 6.73 19.57
CA ILE A 422 3.61 5.94 20.80
C ILE A 422 2.26 5.20 20.86
N PHE A 423 1.17 5.93 20.59
CA PHE A 423 -0.18 5.37 20.61
C PHE A 423 -0.36 4.21 19.64
N THR A 424 0.03 4.39 18.38
CA THR A 424 -0.07 3.36 17.33
C THR A 424 0.74 2.11 17.68
N ALA A 425 1.95 2.28 18.19
CA ALA A 425 2.81 1.16 18.58
C ALA A 425 2.20 0.33 19.73
N ILE A 426 1.71 1.00 20.79
CA ILE A 426 1.10 0.35 21.96
C ILE A 426 -0.28 -0.23 21.63
N LEU A 427 -1.13 0.51 20.91
CA LEU A 427 -2.44 0.04 20.47
C LEU A 427 -2.31 -1.21 19.60
N GLY A 428 -1.37 -1.20 18.66
CA GLY A 428 -1.05 -2.35 17.81
C GLY A 428 -0.75 -3.59 18.64
N PHE A 429 0.21 -3.47 19.55
CA PHE A 429 0.56 -4.59 20.42
C PHE A 429 -0.60 -5.03 21.34
N ALA A 430 -1.36 -4.09 21.90
CA ALA A 430 -2.48 -4.40 22.78
C ALA A 430 -3.59 -5.18 22.07
N LEU A 431 -3.92 -4.78 20.84
CA LEU A 431 -4.90 -5.47 20.00
C LEU A 431 -4.39 -6.83 19.55
N ASP A 432 -3.11 -6.94 19.19
CA ASP A 432 -2.52 -8.23 18.84
C ASP A 432 -2.47 -9.17 20.03
N TYR A 433 -2.11 -8.71 21.24
CA TYR A 433 -2.17 -9.53 22.45
C TYR A 433 -3.59 -10.07 22.71
N ARG A 434 -4.62 -9.24 22.50
CA ARG A 434 -6.01 -9.63 22.75
C ARG A 434 -6.60 -10.55 21.68
N PHE A 435 -6.23 -10.35 20.42
CA PHE A 435 -6.84 -11.02 19.26
C PHE A 435 -5.81 -11.83 18.45
N ALA A 436 -4.69 -12.22 19.07
CA ALA A 436 -3.63 -12.96 18.40
C ALA A 436 -4.19 -14.21 17.72
N ASN A 437 -3.77 -14.44 16.48
CA ASN A 437 -4.06 -15.68 15.77
C ASN A 437 -2.74 -16.36 15.44
N TYR A 438 -2.45 -17.45 16.14
CA TYR A 438 -1.23 -18.24 15.97
C TYR A 438 -1.39 -19.37 14.94
N SER A 439 -2.62 -19.71 14.56
CA SER A 439 -2.95 -20.74 13.58
C SER A 439 -3.14 -20.11 12.19
N TRP A 440 -2.05 -19.91 11.48
CA TRP A 440 -2.06 -19.41 10.10
C TRP A 440 -1.20 -20.28 9.19
N ASP A 441 -1.67 -20.50 7.97
CA ASP A 441 -0.95 -21.25 6.92
C ASP A 441 -0.12 -20.34 6.02
N ASN A 442 -0.51 -19.07 5.92
CA ASN A 442 0.16 -18.05 5.13
C ASN A 442 0.43 -16.81 5.98
N GLU A 443 1.65 -16.29 5.90
CA GLU A 443 2.12 -15.09 6.61
C GLU A 443 1.27 -13.84 6.28
N VAL A 444 0.58 -13.82 5.14
CA VAL A 444 -0.38 -12.76 4.77
C VAL A 444 -1.52 -12.62 5.77
N VAL A 445 -1.98 -13.72 6.36
CA VAL A 445 -3.13 -13.74 7.28
C VAL A 445 -2.86 -12.84 8.50
N PRO A 446 -1.81 -13.11 9.31
CA PRO A 446 -1.50 -12.26 10.46
C PRO A 446 -1.08 -10.85 10.09
N ILE A 447 -0.50 -10.65 8.90
CA ILE A 447 0.04 -9.35 8.50
C ILE A 447 -1.02 -8.37 8.01
N LYS A 448 -2.11 -8.87 7.42
CA LYS A 448 -3.06 -8.03 6.66
C LYS A 448 -4.53 -8.33 6.92
N GLN A 449 -4.89 -9.60 7.10
CA GLN A 449 -6.30 -10.03 7.13
C GLN A 449 -6.86 -10.15 8.55
N ASN A 450 -5.98 -10.24 9.54
CA ASN A 450 -6.33 -10.34 10.95
C ASN A 450 -7.03 -9.08 11.50
N LEU A 451 -7.98 -9.28 12.41
CA LEU A 451 -8.79 -8.22 13.03
C LEU A 451 -7.94 -7.12 13.64
N GLN A 452 -6.94 -7.50 14.42
CA GLN A 452 -6.08 -6.56 15.16
C GLN A 452 -5.40 -5.57 14.22
N VAL A 453 -4.91 -6.03 13.06
CA VAL A 453 -4.24 -5.18 12.08
C VAL A 453 -5.22 -4.14 11.52
N GLY A 454 -6.42 -4.59 11.12
CA GLY A 454 -7.46 -3.70 10.61
C GLY A 454 -7.93 -2.69 11.65
N LEU A 455 -8.13 -3.11 12.91
CA LEU A 455 -8.52 -2.24 14.00
C LEU A 455 -7.44 -1.21 14.35
N THR A 456 -6.18 -1.63 14.44
CA THR A 456 -5.06 -0.70 14.68
C THR A 456 -5.03 0.37 13.60
N MET A 457 -5.05 -0.03 12.33
CA MET A 457 -5.03 0.92 11.21
C MET A 457 -6.21 1.90 11.26
N LEU A 458 -7.43 1.38 11.42
CA LEU A 458 -8.64 2.22 11.40
C LEU A 458 -8.72 3.18 12.58
N VAL A 459 -8.46 2.70 13.79
CA VAL A 459 -8.48 3.54 14.99
C VAL A 459 -7.39 4.60 14.91
N SER A 460 -6.18 4.23 14.53
CA SER A 460 -5.07 5.18 14.41
C SER A 460 -5.31 6.24 13.33
N LEU A 461 -5.85 5.85 12.16
CA LEU A 461 -6.18 6.80 11.10
C LEU A 461 -7.36 7.71 11.47
N PHE A 462 -8.39 7.16 12.12
CA PHE A 462 -9.52 7.94 12.63
C PHE A 462 -9.06 9.03 13.60
N MET A 463 -8.14 8.69 14.52
CA MET A 463 -7.60 9.66 15.46
C MET A 463 -6.84 10.80 14.77
N VAL A 464 -6.15 10.54 13.65
CA VAL A 464 -5.48 11.59 12.86
C VAL A 464 -6.49 12.53 12.19
N GLY A 465 -7.64 12.02 11.76
CA GLY A 465 -8.72 12.83 11.19
C GLY A 465 -9.54 13.60 12.23
N LEU A 466 -9.51 13.17 13.50
CA LEU A 466 -10.32 13.75 14.56
C LEU A 466 -10.06 15.25 14.81
N PRO A 467 -8.80 15.75 14.87
CA PRO A 467 -8.53 17.19 14.96
C PRO A 467 -9.16 18.01 13.84
N ILE A 468 -9.13 17.50 12.60
CA ILE A 468 -9.72 18.16 11.42
C ILE A 468 -11.25 18.21 11.56
N LEU A 469 -11.85 17.12 12.04
CA LEU A 469 -13.29 17.05 12.27
C LEU A 469 -13.72 18.03 13.38
N LEU A 470 -12.96 18.10 14.48
CA LEU A 470 -13.20 19.05 15.57
C LEU A 470 -13.05 20.51 15.10
N SER A 471 -12.03 20.80 14.29
CA SER A 471 -11.81 22.16 13.79
C SER A 471 -12.86 22.61 12.77
N THR A 472 -13.37 21.68 11.94
CA THR A 472 -14.34 22.00 10.89
C THR A 472 -15.78 21.99 11.36
N ILE A 473 -16.18 21.03 12.21
CA ILE A 473 -17.57 20.89 12.67
C ILE A 473 -17.83 21.73 13.92
N LEU A 474 -16.90 21.74 14.86
CA LEU A 474 -17.05 22.45 16.14
C LEU A 474 -16.35 23.82 16.13
N PHE A 475 -15.82 24.24 14.98
CA PHE A 475 -15.12 25.52 14.78
C PHE A 475 -13.99 25.77 15.79
N MET A 476 -13.38 24.70 16.33
CA MET A 476 -12.23 24.81 17.24
C MET A 476 -10.97 25.25 16.48
N ASN A 477 -10.07 25.97 17.16
CA ASN A 477 -8.75 26.24 16.62
C ASN A 477 -8.03 24.90 16.34
N LEU A 478 -7.46 24.74 15.14
CA LEU A 478 -6.85 23.48 14.69
C LEU A 478 -5.71 23.05 15.62
N TYR A 479 -4.82 23.96 16.03
CA TYR A 479 -3.71 23.64 16.93
C TYR A 479 -4.21 23.16 18.28
N PHE A 480 -5.20 23.84 18.85
CA PHE A 480 -5.83 23.41 20.09
C PHE A 480 -6.44 22.00 19.96
N ALA A 481 -7.17 21.74 18.88
CA ALA A 481 -7.74 20.42 18.61
C ALA A 481 -6.65 19.33 18.47
N MET A 482 -5.53 19.66 17.80
CA MET A 482 -4.40 18.73 17.68
C MET A 482 -3.76 18.42 19.03
N TYR A 483 -3.48 19.42 19.86
CA TYR A 483 -2.91 19.21 21.20
C TYR A 483 -3.86 18.45 22.12
N LEU A 484 -5.15 18.74 22.06
CA LEU A 484 -6.18 18.04 22.83
C LEU A 484 -6.18 16.55 22.47
N VAL A 485 -6.27 16.21 21.18
CA VAL A 485 -6.26 14.80 20.75
C VAL A 485 -4.92 14.14 21.09
N ALA A 486 -3.78 14.79 20.83
CA ALA A 486 -2.46 14.24 21.16
C ALA A 486 -2.31 13.93 22.66
N SER A 487 -2.84 14.79 23.54
CA SER A 487 -2.81 14.58 24.99
C SER A 487 -3.67 13.37 25.40
N ILE A 488 -4.87 13.23 24.83
CA ILE A 488 -5.74 12.06 25.06
C ILE A 488 -5.04 10.78 24.61
N LEU A 489 -4.43 10.79 23.41
CA LEU A 489 -3.71 9.63 22.89
C LEU A 489 -2.54 9.23 23.81
N PHE A 490 -1.79 10.20 24.32
CA PHE A 490 -0.71 9.94 25.26
C PHE A 490 -1.24 9.31 26.56
N VAL A 491 -2.31 9.85 27.15
CA VAL A 491 -2.93 9.29 28.37
C VAL A 491 -3.43 7.87 28.13
N VAL A 492 -4.14 7.63 27.02
CA VAL A 492 -4.62 6.28 26.64
C VAL A 492 -3.45 5.33 26.45
N SER A 493 -2.36 5.78 25.84
CA SER A 493 -1.14 4.98 25.65
C SER A 493 -0.53 4.55 26.98
N VAL A 494 -0.43 5.46 27.95
CA VAL A 494 0.07 5.16 29.29
C VAL A 494 -0.83 4.15 29.99
N ILE A 495 -2.15 4.33 29.95
CA ILE A 495 -3.11 3.41 30.55
C ILE A 495 -2.97 2.01 29.93
N LEU A 496 -2.95 1.92 28.60
CA LEU A 496 -2.78 0.65 27.90
C LEU A 496 -1.45 -0.02 28.25
N PHE A 497 -0.36 0.75 28.29
CA PHE A 497 0.95 0.22 28.64
C PHE A 497 1.00 -0.32 30.08
N VAL A 498 0.39 0.40 31.05
CA VAL A 498 0.29 -0.06 32.44
C VAL A 498 -0.55 -1.33 32.57
N LEU A 499 -1.62 -1.47 31.78
CA LEU A 499 -2.41 -2.70 31.74
C LEU A 499 -1.59 -3.87 31.17
N LEU A 500 -0.85 -3.62 30.09
CA LEU A 500 0.03 -4.62 29.48
C LEU A 500 1.19 -5.03 30.41
N SER A 501 1.76 -4.07 31.15
CA SER A 501 2.88 -4.34 32.06
C SER A 501 2.51 -5.23 33.24
N ARG A 502 1.22 -5.39 33.54
CA ARG A 502 0.72 -6.29 34.59
C ARG A 502 0.71 -7.76 34.16
N ILE A 503 0.83 -8.04 32.86
CA ILE A 503 0.85 -9.40 32.33
C ILE A 503 2.17 -10.06 32.69
N ARG A 504 2.11 -11.23 33.35
CA ARG A 504 3.30 -11.95 33.84
C ARG A 504 3.79 -13.04 32.88
N THR A 505 2.90 -13.63 32.10
CA THR A 505 3.20 -14.75 31.19
C THR A 505 2.41 -14.63 29.89
N LEU A 506 3.00 -15.08 28.79
CA LEU A 506 2.30 -15.34 27.53
C LEU A 506 1.63 -16.71 27.65
N SER A 507 0.36 -16.75 28.05
CA SER A 507 -0.45 -17.98 28.07
C SER A 507 -1.11 -18.21 26.72
#